data_AF-A0A7S3S9D0-F1
#
_entry.id   AF-A0A7S3S9D0-F1
#
_cell.length_a   1.000
_cell.length_b   1.000
_cell.length_c   1.000
_cell.angle_alpha   90.00
_cell.angle_beta   90.00
_cell.angle_gamma   90.00
#
_symmetry.space_group_name_H-M   'P 1'
#
loop_
_entity.id
_entity.type
_entity.pdbx_description
1 polymer ?
#
loop_
_entity_poly.entity_id
_entity_poly.type
_entity_poly.pdbx_seq_one_letter_code
_entity_poly.pdbx_strand_id
1 'polypeptide(L)'
;AAIYLILLCWAFVGVAILADLFMAAIEEITSQQKSIQIKIDGKERIYRAAVWNATVANLTLMALGSSAPEILLAVIELMSSGFHAGELGPGTIVGSAAFNLLIIIAVCIVAIPSTSSRRISRLGVYACTAVCSILAYLWLLFILMGNSPDVVTLPEALATLLFFPILVAAAYACDILPGRIAHRRKRKKVAVPTFIIDVKHPDGSALT
;
A
#
# COMPACT_ATOMS: atom_id res chain seq x y z
N ALA A 1 28.17 -9.21 30.01
CA ALA A 1 28.04 -9.40 28.55
C ALA A 1 26.99 -10.47 28.20
N ALA A 2 27.16 -11.74 28.58
CA ALA A 2 26.22 -12.81 28.22
C ALA A 2 24.78 -12.58 28.72
N ILE A 3 24.60 -12.17 29.98
CA ILE A 3 23.27 -11.88 30.55
C ILE A 3 22.58 -10.72 29.81
N TYR A 4 23.34 -9.67 29.48
CA TYR A 4 22.83 -8.53 28.71
C TYR A 4 22.37 -8.96 27.30
N LEU A 5 23.16 -9.80 26.62
CA LEU A 5 22.79 -10.33 25.30
C LEU A 5 21.53 -11.19 25.36
N ILE A 6 21.40 -12.04 26.38
CA ILE A 6 20.22 -12.89 26.59
C ILE A 6 18.98 -12.04 26.84
N LEU A 7 19.07 -11.04 27.72
CA LEU A 7 17.97 -10.11 28.02
C LEU A 7 17.57 -9.30 26.78
N LEU A 8 18.55 -8.87 25.98
CA LEU A 8 18.32 -8.15 24.73
C LEU A 8 17.59 -9.05 23.72
N CYS A 9 18.05 -10.28 23.51
CA CYS A 9 17.34 -11.25 22.66
C CYS A 9 15.92 -11.54 23.15
N TRP A 10 15.72 -11.67 24.47
CA TRP A 10 14.40 -11.86 25.07
C TRP A 10 13.46 -10.68 24.77
N ALA A 11 13.95 -9.44 24.91
CA ALA A 11 13.19 -8.25 24.57
C ALA A 11 12.84 -8.19 23.07
N PHE A 12 13.79 -8.51 22.18
CA PHE A 12 13.55 -8.57 20.73
C PHE A 12 12.50 -9.60 20.35
N VAL A 13 12.53 -10.79 20.95
CA VAL A 13 11.50 -11.82 20.75
C VAL A 13 10.13 -11.31 21.20
N GLY A 14 10.06 -10.63 22.35
CA GLY A 14 8.80 -10.03 22.82
C GLY A 14 8.23 -8.99 21.85
N VAL A 15 9.07 -8.08 21.36
CA VAL A 15 8.65 -7.06 20.38
C VAL A 15 8.23 -7.70 19.05
N ALA A 16 8.94 -8.72 18.58
CA ALA A 16 8.60 -9.43 17.35
C ALA A 16 7.23 -10.12 17.43
N ILE A 17 6.93 -10.80 18.55
CA ILE A 17 5.62 -11.44 18.76
C ILE A 17 4.49 -10.40 18.76
N LEU A 18 4.71 -9.24 19.39
CA LEU A 18 3.72 -8.15 19.39
C LEU A 18 3.50 -7.57 18.00
N ALA A 19 4.56 -7.41 17.21
CA ALA A 19 4.49 -6.95 15.83
C ALA A 19 3.69 -7.94 14.96
N ASP A 20 3.96 -9.24 15.09
CA ASP A 20 3.26 -10.29 14.35
C ASP A 20 1.76 -10.33 14.70
N LEU A 21 1.43 -10.26 15.99
CA LEU A 21 0.04 -10.22 16.44
C LEU A 21 -0.70 -8.99 15.89
N PHE A 22 -0.05 -7.83 15.92
CA PHE A 22 -0.62 -6.60 15.40
C PHE A 22 -0.85 -6.67 13.88
N MET A 23 0.12 -7.21 13.13
CA MET A 23 -0.02 -7.39 11.69
C MET A 23 -1.13 -8.40 11.35
N ALA A 24 -1.24 -9.50 12.09
CA ALA A 24 -2.33 -10.47 11.91
C ALA A 24 -3.72 -9.85 12.12
N ALA A 25 -3.86 -8.98 13.13
CA ALA A 25 -5.11 -8.26 13.36
C ALA A 25 -5.47 -7.31 12.20
N ILE A 26 -4.47 -6.64 11.63
CA ILE A 26 -4.66 -5.77 10.46
C ILE A 26 -5.02 -6.56 9.20
N GLU A 27 -4.40 -7.73 9.00
CA GLU A 27 -4.72 -8.62 7.88
C GLU A 27 -6.19 -9.08 7.94
N GLU A 28 -6.69 -9.43 9.13
CA GLU A 28 -8.09 -9.80 9.33
C GLU A 28 -9.06 -8.64 9.03
N ILE A 29 -8.71 -7.41 9.42
CA ILE A 29 -9.54 -6.22 9.15
C ILE A 29 -9.59 -5.91 7.64
N THR A 30 -8.46 -6.05 6.95
CA THR A 30 -8.34 -5.70 5.52
C THR A 30 -8.90 -6.78 4.60
N SER A 31 -8.97 -8.03 5.05
CA SER A 31 -9.50 -9.17 4.28
C SER A 31 -11.03 -9.26 4.28
N GLN A 32 -11.74 -8.41 5.04
CA GLN A 32 -13.20 -8.43 5.12
C GLN A 32 -13.89 -8.29 3.76
N GLN A 33 -14.83 -9.21 3.49
CA GLN A 33 -15.64 -9.23 2.27
C GLN A 33 -17.11 -8.96 2.57
N LYS A 34 -17.73 -8.10 1.76
CA LYS A 34 -19.17 -7.84 1.77
C LYS A 34 -19.84 -8.57 0.62
N SER A 35 -20.90 -9.32 0.90
CA SER A 35 -21.75 -9.92 -0.13
C SER A 35 -22.72 -8.87 -0.67
N ILE A 36 -22.66 -8.63 -1.98
CA ILE A 36 -23.57 -7.76 -2.70
C ILE A 36 -24.45 -8.64 -3.58
N GLN A 37 -25.75 -8.62 -3.31
CA GLN A 37 -26.74 -9.27 -4.15
C GLN A 37 -27.13 -8.33 -5.28
N ILE A 38 -26.82 -8.71 -6.52
CA ILE A 38 -27.22 -7.94 -7.70
C ILE A 38 -28.19 -8.81 -8.50
N LYS A 39 -29.37 -8.28 -8.78
CA LYS A 39 -30.32 -8.87 -9.73
C LYS A 39 -29.90 -8.48 -11.14
N ILE A 40 -29.45 -9.46 -11.93
CA ILE A 40 -29.19 -9.29 -13.35
C ILE A 40 -30.09 -10.30 -14.07
N ASP A 41 -30.92 -9.83 -15.01
CA ASP A 41 -31.86 -10.65 -15.80
C ASP A 41 -32.76 -11.58 -14.97
N GLY A 42 -33.32 -11.08 -13.86
CA GLY A 42 -34.25 -11.83 -13.01
C GLY A 42 -33.62 -12.99 -12.19
N LYS A 43 -32.32 -13.25 -12.35
CA LYS A 43 -31.56 -14.22 -11.54
C LYS A 43 -30.76 -13.47 -10.47
N GLU A 44 -30.94 -13.85 -9.21
CA GLU A 44 -30.12 -13.35 -8.11
C GLU A 44 -28.74 -14.00 -8.17
N ARG A 45 -27.68 -13.17 -8.23
CA ARG A 45 -26.29 -13.62 -8.10
C ARG A 45 -25.65 -12.91 -6.93
N ILE A 46 -25.03 -13.69 -6.04
CA ILE A 46 -24.30 -13.19 -4.88
C ILE A 46 -22.85 -12.95 -5.31
N TYR A 47 -22.39 -11.71 -5.24
CA TYR A 47 -20.99 -11.35 -5.47
C TYR A 47 -20.32 -11.03 -4.14
N ARG A 48 -19.13 -11.58 -3.89
CA ARG A 48 -18.29 -11.19 -2.75
C ARG A 48 -17.34 -10.08 -3.21
N ALA A 49 -17.44 -8.90 -2.62
CA ALA A 49 -16.55 -7.78 -2.89
C ALA A 49 -15.77 -7.44 -1.62
N ALA A 50 -14.46 -7.20 -1.74
CA ALA A 50 -13.66 -6.70 -0.62
C ALA A 50 -14.20 -5.33 -0.16
N VAL A 51 -14.26 -5.12 1.15
CA VAL A 51 -14.70 -3.84 1.73
C VAL A 51 -13.67 -2.75 1.46
N TRP A 52 -12.39 -3.11 1.54
CA TRP A 52 -11.27 -2.18 1.36
C TRP A 52 -10.75 -2.20 -0.07
N ASN A 53 -10.38 -1.02 -0.59
CA ASN A 53 -9.57 -0.94 -1.80
C ASN A 53 -8.16 -1.46 -1.48
N ALA A 54 -7.65 -2.42 -2.27
CA ALA A 54 -6.36 -3.06 -2.03
C ALA A 54 -5.18 -2.07 -1.99
N THR A 55 -5.18 -1.03 -2.83
CA THR A 55 -4.12 -0.01 -2.80
C THR A 55 -4.14 0.79 -1.51
N VAL A 56 -5.33 1.20 -1.06
CA VAL A 56 -5.47 1.94 0.21
C VAL A 56 -5.10 1.05 1.39
N ALA A 57 -5.63 -0.18 1.46
CA ALA A 57 -5.32 -1.13 2.53
C ALA A 57 -3.82 -1.41 2.65
N ASN A 58 -3.14 -1.60 1.52
CA ASN A 58 -1.70 -1.91 1.51
C ASN A 58 -0.85 -0.69 1.91
N LEU A 59 -1.18 0.51 1.41
CA LEU A 59 -0.41 1.72 1.69
C LEU A 59 -0.65 2.30 3.08
N THR A 60 -1.77 1.97 3.71
CA THR A 60 -2.11 2.49 5.04
C THR A 60 -2.03 1.41 6.11
N LEU A 61 -3.03 0.54 6.19
CA LEU A 61 -3.21 -0.38 7.31
C LEU A 61 -2.10 -1.43 7.34
N MET A 62 -1.82 -2.11 6.22
CA MET A 62 -0.76 -3.13 6.19
C MET A 62 0.63 -2.54 6.41
N ALA A 63 0.91 -1.37 5.84
CA ALA A 63 2.18 -0.67 6.06
C ALA A 63 2.35 -0.23 7.52
N LEU A 64 1.29 0.30 8.13
CA LEU A 64 1.28 0.68 9.56
C LEU A 64 1.46 -0.54 10.46
N GLY A 65 0.79 -1.66 10.12
CA GLY A 65 0.94 -2.96 10.79
C GLY A 65 2.41 -3.39 10.90
N SER A 66 3.11 -3.37 9.77
CA SER A 66 4.52 -3.78 9.70
C SER A 66 5.50 -2.80 10.37
N SER A 67 5.13 -1.54 10.59
CA SER A 67 6.03 -0.50 11.13
C SER A 67 5.63 0.01 12.52
N ALA A 68 4.66 -0.64 13.16
CA ALA A 68 4.14 -0.21 14.46
C ALA A 68 5.19 -0.20 15.58
N PRO A 69 6.07 -1.20 15.74
CA PRO A 69 7.15 -1.17 16.74
C PRO A 69 8.12 0.00 16.55
N GLU A 70 8.49 0.27 15.30
CA GLU A 70 9.43 1.33 14.93
C GLU A 70 8.83 2.71 15.20
N ILE A 71 7.55 2.90 14.85
CA ILE A 71 6.81 4.13 15.15
C ILE A 71 6.73 4.35 16.66
N LEU A 72 6.43 3.29 17.44
CA LEU A 72 6.36 3.37 18.90
C LEU A 72 7.70 3.79 19.50
N LEU A 73 8.81 3.19 19.06
CA LEU A 73 10.15 3.53 19.53
C LEU A 73 10.51 4.99 19.20
N ALA A 74 10.22 5.44 17.97
CA ALA A 74 10.48 6.83 17.55
C ALA A 74 9.67 7.85 18.37
N VAL A 75 8.41 7.54 18.71
CA VAL A 75 7.58 8.41 19.55
C VAL A 75 8.09 8.44 20.99
N ILE A 76 8.45 7.28 21.57
CA ILE A 76 9.00 7.22 22.94
C ILE A 76 10.30 8.04 23.04
N GLU A 77 11.19 7.92 22.05
CA GLU A 77 12.44 8.67 22.01
C GLU A 77 12.20 10.19 21.90
N LEU A 78 11.30 10.63 21.02
CA LEU A 78 10.97 12.06 20.88
C LEU A 78 10.37 12.65 22.17
N MET A 79 9.49 11.89 22.83
CA MET A 79 8.88 12.30 24.10
C MET A 79 9.91 12.35 25.24
N SER A 80 10.84 11.39 25.28
CA SER A 80 11.92 11.36 26.28
C SER A 80 12.97 12.47 26.06
N SER A 81 13.16 12.90 24.82
CA SER A 81 14.20 13.87 24.41
C SER A 81 13.68 15.31 24.30
N GLY A 82 12.43 15.58 24.70
CA GLY A 82 11.84 16.91 24.63
C GLY A 82 11.77 17.48 23.21
N PHE A 83 11.29 16.68 22.25
CA PHE A 83 11.18 17.01 20.82
C PHE A 83 12.49 17.12 20.02
N HIS A 84 13.63 16.78 20.63
CA HIS A 84 14.86 16.58 19.88
C HIS A 84 14.82 15.21 19.20
N ALA A 85 15.09 15.19 17.90
CA ALA A 85 15.22 13.95 17.16
C ALA A 85 16.55 13.29 17.54
N GLY A 86 16.49 12.29 18.43
CA GLY A 86 17.65 11.45 18.72
C GLY A 86 18.07 10.65 17.50
N GLU A 87 19.29 10.09 17.51
CA GLU A 87 19.83 9.36 16.35
C GLU A 87 19.03 8.09 16.01
N LEU A 88 18.30 7.49 16.98
CA LEU A 88 17.57 6.26 16.72
C LEU A 88 16.35 6.49 15.83
N GLY A 89 15.56 7.54 16.05
CA GLY A 89 14.29 7.77 15.37
C GLY A 89 14.45 7.92 13.86
N PRO A 90 15.11 8.99 13.36
CA PRO A 90 15.39 9.17 11.94
C PRO A 90 16.21 8.02 11.35
N GLY A 91 17.19 7.50 12.10
CA GLY A 91 18.05 6.40 11.66
C GLY A 91 17.28 5.12 11.39
N THR A 92 16.36 4.73 12.29
CA THR A 92 15.50 3.55 12.14
C THR A 92 14.48 3.74 11.02
N ILE A 93 13.89 4.93 10.86
CA ILE A 93 12.94 5.22 9.78
C ILE A 93 13.62 5.11 8.40
N VAL A 94 14.77 5.79 8.23
CA VAL A 94 15.52 5.76 6.96
C VAL A 94 16.08 4.36 6.68
N GLY A 95 16.62 3.69 7.69
CA GLY A 95 17.19 2.34 7.57
C GLY A 95 16.15 1.29 7.15
N SER A 96 14.99 1.27 7.81
CA SER A 96 13.89 0.33 7.49
C SER A 96 13.33 0.55 6.08
N ALA A 97 13.14 1.81 5.68
CA ALA A 97 12.66 2.13 4.35
C ALA A 97 13.69 1.77 3.26
N ALA A 98 14.99 1.98 3.50
CA ALA A 98 16.05 1.51 2.61
C ALA A 98 16.11 -0.02 2.51
N PHE A 99 15.98 -0.73 3.63
CA PHE A 99 15.95 -2.20 3.67
C PHE A 99 14.76 -2.76 2.88
N ASN A 100 13.58 -2.17 3.03
CA ASN A 100 12.38 -2.58 2.29
C ASN A 100 12.52 -2.35 0.77
N LEU A 101 13.13 -1.24 0.35
CA LEU A 101 13.32 -0.95 -1.08
C LEU A 101 14.41 -1.79 -1.73
N LEU A 102 15.48 -2.11 -1.01
CA LEU A 102 16.62 -2.82 -1.59
C LEU A 102 16.52 -4.34 -1.38
N ILE A 103 16.41 -4.77 -0.12
CA ILE A 103 16.53 -6.19 0.24
C ILE A 103 15.22 -6.93 0.00
N ILE A 104 14.10 -6.42 0.50
CA ILE A 104 12.80 -7.11 0.34
C ILE A 104 12.43 -7.22 -1.14
N ILE A 105 12.59 -6.14 -1.93
CA ILE A 105 12.33 -6.18 -3.37
C ILE A 105 13.24 -7.20 -4.07
N ALA A 106 14.53 -7.25 -3.74
CA ALA A 106 15.45 -8.22 -4.33
C ALA A 106 15.04 -9.67 -4.01
N VAL A 107 14.68 -9.94 -2.76
CA VAL A 107 14.19 -11.26 -2.33
C VAL A 107 12.89 -11.62 -3.06
N CYS A 108 11.94 -10.70 -3.17
CA CYS A 108 10.69 -10.92 -3.91
C CYS A 108 10.93 -11.25 -5.40
N ILE A 109 11.93 -10.63 -6.04
CA ILE A 109 12.26 -10.90 -7.45
C ILE A 109 12.92 -12.28 -7.61
N VAL A 110 13.81 -12.66 -6.69
CA VAL A 110 14.53 -13.94 -6.73
C VAL A 110 13.62 -15.12 -6.37
N ALA A 111 12.69 -14.94 -5.43
CA ALA A 111 11.79 -15.98 -4.96
C ALA A 111 10.78 -16.47 -6.03
N ILE A 112 10.50 -15.65 -7.06
CA ILE A 112 9.55 -16.01 -8.13
C ILE A 112 10.24 -16.87 -9.20
N PRO A 113 9.76 -18.10 -9.48
CA PRO A 113 10.37 -18.99 -10.47
C PRO A 113 10.40 -18.37 -11.87
N SER A 114 11.47 -18.67 -12.62
CA SER A 114 11.78 -18.08 -13.94
C SER A 114 10.79 -18.43 -15.05
N THR A 115 9.88 -19.37 -14.82
CA THR A 115 8.86 -19.81 -15.77
C THR A 115 7.69 -18.85 -15.91
N SER A 116 7.60 -17.82 -15.05
CA SER A 116 6.49 -16.85 -15.03
C SER A 116 6.91 -15.50 -15.59
N SER A 117 6.10 -14.90 -16.47
CA SER A 117 6.30 -13.53 -16.96
C SER A 117 6.13 -12.53 -15.80
N ARG A 118 7.19 -11.77 -15.49
CA ARG A 118 7.20 -10.78 -14.42
C ARG A 118 6.69 -9.45 -14.97
N ARG A 119 5.47 -9.06 -14.58
CA ARG A 119 4.89 -7.77 -14.98
C ARG A 119 4.26 -7.06 -13.79
N ILE A 120 4.58 -5.79 -13.64
CA ILE A 120 3.92 -4.90 -12.67
C ILE A 120 2.52 -4.58 -13.20
N SER A 121 1.49 -5.04 -12.49
CA SER A 121 0.08 -4.84 -12.90
C SER A 121 -0.36 -3.38 -12.79
N ARG A 122 0.03 -2.69 -11.69
CA ARG A 122 -0.40 -1.32 -11.37
C ARG A 122 0.75 -0.30 -11.49
N LEU A 123 1.31 -0.17 -12.70
CA LEU A 123 2.44 0.74 -12.97
C LEU A 123 2.17 2.20 -12.56
N GLY A 124 0.94 2.69 -12.71
CA GLY A 124 0.59 4.06 -12.32
C GLY A 124 0.68 4.30 -10.81
N VAL A 125 0.18 3.36 -10.01
CA VAL A 125 0.29 3.41 -8.55
C VAL A 125 1.76 3.30 -8.13
N TYR A 126 2.50 2.35 -8.72
CA TYR A 126 3.93 2.17 -8.45
C TYR A 126 4.75 3.44 -8.73
N ALA A 127 4.54 4.09 -9.88
CA ALA A 127 5.24 5.32 -10.23
C ALA A 127 4.88 6.45 -9.26
N CYS A 128 3.61 6.61 -8.90
CA CYS A 128 3.17 7.59 -7.91
C CYS A 128 3.86 7.37 -6.56
N THR A 129 3.84 6.13 -6.04
CA THR A 129 4.44 5.81 -4.75
C THR A 129 5.96 5.94 -4.75
N ALA A 130 6.62 5.60 -5.86
CA ALA A 130 8.07 5.75 -5.99
C ALA A 130 8.50 7.23 -5.97
N VAL A 131 7.80 8.09 -6.73
CA VAL A 131 8.05 9.55 -6.72
C VAL A 131 7.79 10.13 -5.34
N CYS A 132 6.67 9.78 -4.71
CA CYS A 132 6.35 10.22 -3.35
C CYS A 132 7.39 9.74 -2.33
N SER A 133 7.94 8.54 -2.47
CA SER A 133 8.99 8.02 -1.57
C SER A 133 10.26 8.86 -1.67
N ILE A 134 10.70 9.22 -2.88
CA ILE A 134 11.86 10.11 -3.07
C ILE A 134 11.58 11.48 -2.44
N LEU A 135 10.40 12.05 -2.68
CA LEU A 135 10.01 13.33 -2.09
C LEU A 135 9.95 13.27 -0.56
N ALA A 136 9.50 12.16 0.02
CA ALA A 136 9.47 11.97 1.47
C ALA A 136 10.88 11.96 2.08
N TYR A 137 11.85 11.32 1.42
CA TYR A 137 13.25 11.37 1.86
C TYR A 137 13.83 12.78 1.78
N LEU A 138 13.57 13.50 0.68
CA LEU A 138 14.02 14.89 0.54
C LEU A 138 13.37 15.81 1.59
N TRP A 139 12.09 15.61 1.88
CA TRP A 139 11.38 16.33 2.93
C TRP A 139 11.98 16.05 4.31
N LEU A 140 12.28 14.78 4.61
CA LEU A 140 12.91 14.40 5.88
C LEU A 140 14.31 15.02 6.05
N LEU A 141 15.11 15.09 4.97
CA LEU A 141 16.38 15.82 4.98
C LEU A 141 16.19 17.32 5.19
N PHE A 142 15.16 17.92 4.57
CA PHE A 142 14.88 19.33 4.70
C PHE A 142 14.50 19.73 6.13
N ILE A 143 13.63 18.96 6.80
CA ILE A 143 13.21 19.27 8.18
C ILE A 143 14.35 19.08 9.18
N LEU A 144 15.18 18.02 9.02
CA LEU A 144 16.23 17.69 9.98
C LEU A 144 17.54 18.46 9.77
N MET A 145 17.88 18.83 8.53
CA MET A 145 19.15 19.51 8.23
C MET A 145 18.98 20.96 7.78
N GLY A 146 17.85 21.28 7.13
CA GLY A 146 17.65 22.56 6.46
C GLY A 146 16.96 23.61 7.33
N ASN A 147 15.82 23.26 7.92
CA ASN A 147 14.95 24.22 8.62
C ASN A 147 15.27 24.34 10.11
N SER A 148 15.09 23.25 10.87
CA SER A 148 15.41 23.19 12.30
C SER A 148 16.33 22.00 12.60
N PRO A 149 17.66 22.23 12.67
CA PRO A 149 18.63 21.17 12.90
C PRO A 149 18.26 20.31 14.10
N ASP A 150 18.08 19.01 13.86
CA ASP A 150 17.81 17.97 14.87
C ASP A 150 16.57 18.19 15.76
N VAL A 151 15.68 19.12 15.42
CA VAL A 151 14.44 19.41 16.16
C VAL A 151 13.26 19.36 15.23
N VAL A 152 12.26 18.53 15.57
CA VAL A 152 11.02 18.45 14.81
C VAL A 152 10.00 19.41 15.41
N THR A 153 9.69 20.48 14.69
CA THR A 153 8.69 21.44 15.14
C THR A 153 7.27 20.94 14.87
N LEU A 154 6.30 21.41 15.65
CA LEU A 154 4.89 21.01 15.48
C LEU A 154 4.35 21.29 14.05
N PRO A 155 4.65 22.43 13.39
CA PRO A 155 4.22 22.66 12.01
C PRO A 155 4.79 21.65 11.01
N GLU A 156 6.05 21.24 11.17
CA GLU A 156 6.69 20.24 10.30
C GLU A 156 6.08 18.86 10.51
N ALA A 157 5.83 18.48 11.77
CA ALA A 157 5.15 17.22 12.09
C ALA A 157 3.73 17.19 11.50
N LEU A 158 2.98 18.29 11.64
CA LEU A 158 1.62 18.40 11.07
C LEU A 158 1.63 18.41 9.54
N ALA A 159 2.60 19.08 8.91
CA ALA A 159 2.76 19.07 7.46
C ALA A 159 3.09 17.65 6.94
N THR A 160 3.99 16.95 7.63
CA THR A 160 4.34 15.56 7.33
C THR A 160 3.13 14.64 7.48
N LEU A 161 2.35 14.82 8.55
CA LEU A 161 1.10 14.07 8.76
C LEU A 161 0.06 14.36 7.67
N LEU A 162 0.00 15.58 7.14
CA LEU A 162 -0.90 15.97 6.07
C LEU A 162 -0.48 15.42 4.68
N PHE A 163 0.82 15.23 4.44
CA PHE A 163 1.29 14.58 3.21
C PHE A 163 0.83 13.14 3.08
N PHE A 164 0.62 12.44 4.19
CA PHE A 164 0.14 11.05 4.18
C PHE A 164 -1.24 10.86 3.52
N PRO A 165 -2.34 11.52 3.94
CA PRO A 165 -3.63 11.40 3.27
C PRO A 165 -3.61 11.92 1.82
N ILE A 166 -2.77 12.91 1.51
CA ILE A 166 -2.58 13.40 0.13
C ILE A 166 -1.97 12.30 -0.75
N LEU A 167 -0.94 11.61 -0.26
CA LEU A 167 -0.32 10.46 -0.94
C LEU A 167 -1.32 9.34 -1.17
N VAL A 168 -2.10 8.98 -0.14
CA VAL A 168 -3.11 7.92 -0.23
C VAL A 168 -4.19 8.28 -1.26
N ALA A 169 -4.66 9.53 -1.26
CA ALA A 169 -5.64 10.02 -2.23
C ALA A 169 -5.08 10.01 -3.66
N ALA A 170 -3.82 10.43 -3.85
CA ALA A 170 -3.14 10.39 -5.15
C ALA A 170 -2.99 8.95 -5.66
N ALA A 171 -2.52 8.03 -4.81
CA ALA A 171 -2.37 6.61 -5.15
C ALA A 171 -3.72 5.96 -5.48
N TYR A 172 -4.78 6.27 -4.71
CA TYR A 172 -6.14 5.81 -4.97
C TYR A 172 -6.69 6.34 -6.30
N ALA A 173 -6.43 7.62 -6.62
CA ALA A 173 -6.78 8.18 -7.91
C ALA A 173 -6.05 7.45 -9.05
N CYS A 174 -4.74 7.24 -8.94
CA CYS A 174 -3.95 6.47 -9.90
C CYS A 174 -4.46 5.02 -10.07
N ASP A 175 -5.04 4.44 -9.03
CA ASP A 175 -5.62 3.09 -9.09
C ASP A 175 -6.92 3.04 -9.90
N ILE A 176 -7.82 4.02 -9.68
CA ILE A 176 -9.16 4.02 -10.26
C ILE A 176 -9.20 4.58 -11.68
N LEU A 177 -8.35 5.56 -12.00
CA LEU A 177 -8.37 6.27 -13.28
C LEU A 177 -8.27 5.33 -14.50
N PRO A 178 -7.33 4.36 -14.56
CA PRO A 178 -7.23 3.41 -15.67
C PRO A 178 -8.50 2.60 -15.86
N GLY A 179 -9.12 2.13 -14.77
CA GLY A 179 -10.38 1.38 -14.81
C GLY A 179 -11.55 2.21 -15.35
N ARG A 180 -11.66 3.47 -14.92
CA ARG A 180 -12.69 4.40 -15.43
C ARG A 180 -12.51 4.71 -16.91
N ILE A 181 -11.28 4.91 -17.37
CA ILE A 181 -10.97 5.17 -18.79
C ILE A 181 -11.29 3.94 -19.65
N ALA A 182 -10.95 2.73 -19.18
CA ALA A 182 -11.27 1.48 -19.86
C ALA A 182 -12.78 1.27 -20.00
N HIS A 183 -13.56 1.50 -18.93
CA HIS A 183 -15.03 1.44 -18.99
C HIS A 183 -15.63 2.50 -19.91
N ARG A 184 -15.13 3.74 -19.90
CA ARG A 184 -15.56 4.79 -20.83
C ARG A 184 -15.25 4.44 -22.28
N ARG A 185 -14.08 3.84 -22.56
CA ARG A 185 -13.72 3.35 -23.91
C ARG A 185 -14.61 2.21 -24.38
N LYS A 186 -14.96 1.24 -23.50
CA LYS A 186 -15.92 0.18 -23.82
C LYS A 186 -17.33 0.75 -24.09
N ARG A 187 -17.83 1.68 -23.27
CA ARG A 187 -19.12 2.37 -23.53
C ARG A 187 -19.11 3.14 -24.85
N LYS A 188 -18.02 3.84 -25.19
CA LYS A 188 -17.90 4.54 -26.49
C LYS A 188 -17.82 3.57 -27.67
N LYS A 189 -17.22 2.38 -27.52
CA LYS A 189 -17.20 1.34 -28.58
C LYS A 189 -18.57 0.67 -28.79
N VAL A 190 -19.39 0.55 -27.74
CA VAL A 190 -20.79 0.06 -27.84
C VAL A 190 -21.73 1.13 -28.40
N ALA A 191 -21.33 2.40 -28.38
CA ALA A 191 -22.06 3.52 -28.99
C ALA A 191 -21.71 3.76 -30.48
N VAL A 192 -21.20 2.75 -31.18
CA VAL A 192 -21.17 2.74 -32.65
C VAL A 192 -22.36 1.88 -33.09
N PRO A 193 -23.31 2.41 -33.89
CA PRO A 193 -24.39 1.60 -34.43
C PRO A 193 -23.79 0.74 -35.54
N THR A 194 -23.19 -0.39 -35.19
CA THR A 194 -22.98 -1.45 -36.15
C THR A 194 -24.33 -2.14 -36.34
N PHE A 195 -25.15 -1.56 -37.21
CA PHE A 195 -26.00 -2.39 -38.05
C PHE A 195 -25.08 -3.33 -38.81
N ILE A 196 -25.05 -4.60 -38.40
CA ILE A 196 -24.99 -5.82 -39.23
C ILE A 196 -25.24 -6.97 -38.25
N ILE A 197 -26.30 -7.71 -38.56
CA ILE A 197 -26.81 -8.89 -37.84
C ILE A 197 -25.92 -10.08 -38.20
N ASP A 198 -25.64 -10.98 -37.25
CA ASP A 198 -25.86 -12.40 -37.52
C ASP A 198 -26.15 -13.19 -36.24
N VAL A 199 -27.39 -13.67 -36.14
CA VAL A 199 -27.86 -14.59 -35.11
C VAL A 199 -27.71 -15.98 -35.70
N LYS A 200 -26.70 -16.73 -35.27
CA LYS A 200 -26.61 -18.16 -35.59
C LYS A 200 -27.45 -18.95 -34.58
N HIS A 201 -28.62 -19.40 -35.01
CA HIS A 201 -29.41 -20.44 -34.31
C HIS A 201 -28.74 -21.82 -34.50
N PRO A 202 -28.93 -22.80 -33.59
CA PRO A 202 -28.20 -24.08 -33.61
C PRO A 202 -28.61 -25.06 -34.73
N ASP A 203 -29.56 -24.72 -35.60
CA ASP A 203 -30.18 -25.69 -36.50
C ASP A 203 -29.86 -25.31 -37.96
N GLY A 204 -28.83 -25.96 -38.50
CA GLY A 204 -28.27 -25.69 -39.82
C GLY A 204 -29.21 -26.03 -40.98
N SER A 205 -30.09 -25.10 -41.36
CA SER A 205 -30.72 -25.09 -42.68
C SER A 205 -30.38 -23.79 -43.40
N ALA A 206 -29.63 -23.92 -44.49
CA ALA A 206 -29.31 -22.84 -45.41
C ALA A 206 -30.53 -22.55 -46.29
N LEU A 207 -30.84 -21.27 -46.51
CA LEU A 207 -31.81 -20.87 -47.54
C LEU A 207 -31.09 -20.12 -48.65
N THR A 208 -31.39 -20.59 -49.86
CA THR A 208 -31.13 -20.07 -51.20
C THR A 208 -31.37 -18.57 -51.37
#